data_AF-A0A1R3KIE3-F1
#
_entry.id   AF-A0A1R3KIE3-F1
#
_cell.length_a   1.000
_cell.length_b   1.000
_cell.length_c   1.000
_cell.angle_alpha   90.00
_cell.angle_beta   90.00
_cell.angle_gamma   90.00
#
_symmetry.space_group_name_H-M   'P 1'
#
loop_
_entity.id
_entity.type
_entity.pdbx_description
1 polymer ?
#
loop_
_entity_poly.entity_id
_entity_poly.type
_entity_poly.pdbx_seq_one_letter_code
_entity_poly.pdbx_strand_id
1 'polypeptide(L)'
;MARRERCSGCGLYLLVPPEAQTIRCAVCQAITITNTITPVAGNQRHNGHWVQLHDSVLGPAGRPSYPGTGTHQIPYVYVPHRPPQPRPSLSPVSAHGRKRALLCGVNYHGKSYRLKGSINDVKCMRYLLVEKLGFPTDSILMLTEDETDPFKIPTKQNIRKALRWLVYGCQAGDSLVFHFSGHGTRQIDYNHDELDGYDEALCPLDHETEGNIIDDEINDTIVRPLPRGVTLHAIIDACHSGTVLDLPFVCRMNKEGFYMWEDQRHPLFYKGTSGGQAYCFSACDDDQSSADTTAFTGTSTRTGAMTFSFIQAVQNEPGLTYGRLLNAIRNSIRDVKAGLRLNGPIATLFNKVLFGTATQEPQLTSSEKFDIYSKQFVL
;
A
#
# COMPACT_ATOMS: atom_id res chain seq x y z
N MET A 1 -18.70 -23.08 24.92
CA MET A 1 -19.22 -22.80 23.56
C MET A 1 -19.49 -21.31 23.47
N ALA A 2 -18.95 -20.57 22.51
CA ALA A 2 -19.20 -19.12 22.38
C ALA A 2 -20.51 -18.86 21.61
N ARG A 3 -21.28 -17.82 21.99
CA ARG A 3 -22.50 -17.38 21.28
C ARG A 3 -22.19 -16.24 20.32
N ARG A 4 -23.02 -16.07 19.28
CA ARG A 4 -22.89 -14.96 18.32
C ARG A 4 -23.88 -13.85 18.67
N GLU A 5 -23.38 -12.63 18.81
CA GLU A 5 -24.20 -11.45 19.11
C GLU A 5 -23.93 -10.34 18.09
N ARG A 6 -24.96 -9.59 17.70
CA ARG A 6 -24.82 -8.55 16.69
C ARG A 6 -24.45 -7.21 17.34
N CYS A 7 -23.36 -6.60 16.89
CA CYS A 7 -22.92 -5.29 17.38
C CYS A 7 -23.98 -4.21 17.14
N SER A 8 -24.32 -3.44 18.18
CA SER A 8 -25.30 -2.34 18.11
C SER A 8 -24.86 -1.16 17.24
N GLY A 9 -23.55 -0.95 17.06
CA GLY A 9 -23.00 0.16 16.26
C GLY A 9 -22.83 -0.17 14.78
N CYS A 10 -22.10 -1.25 14.47
CA CYS A 10 -21.74 -1.59 13.07
C CYS A 10 -22.45 -2.83 12.52
N GLY A 11 -23.28 -3.52 13.32
CA GLY A 11 -24.03 -4.69 12.87
C GLY A 11 -23.21 -5.96 12.64
N LEU A 12 -21.91 -5.96 12.94
CA LEU A 12 -21.02 -7.13 12.85
C LEU A 12 -21.36 -8.18 13.92
N TYR A 13 -21.33 -9.47 13.55
CA TYR A 13 -21.50 -10.57 14.51
C TYR A 13 -20.21 -10.82 15.30
N LEU A 14 -20.30 -10.73 16.63
CA LEU A 14 -19.23 -10.93 17.59
C LEU A 14 -19.36 -12.31 18.25
N LEU A 15 -18.24 -12.99 18.45
CA LEU A 15 -18.19 -14.19 19.29
C LEU A 15 -18.06 -13.76 20.75
N VAL A 16 -19.08 -14.08 21.54
CA VAL A 16 -19.22 -13.65 22.93
C VAL A 16 -19.20 -14.88 23.84
N PRO A 17 -18.43 -14.86 24.95
CA PRO A 17 -18.56 -15.89 25.99
C PRO A 17 -20.02 -15.96 26.50
N PRO A 18 -20.55 -17.15 26.83
CA PRO A 18 -21.94 -17.32 27.25
C PRO A 18 -22.37 -16.40 28.40
N GLU A 19 -21.45 -16.15 29.32
CA GLU A 19 -21.66 -15.42 30.57
C GLU A 19 -21.47 -13.90 30.43
N ALA A 20 -20.94 -13.42 29.30
CA ALA A 20 -20.71 -11.99 29.14
C ALA A 20 -22.03 -11.27 28.88
N GLN A 21 -22.29 -10.22 29.67
CA GLN A 21 -23.49 -9.35 29.61
C GLN A 21 -23.27 -8.10 28.75
N THR A 22 -22.00 -7.72 28.53
CA THR A 22 -21.62 -6.61 27.68
C THR A 22 -20.37 -6.97 26.89
N ILE A 23 -20.32 -6.63 25.61
CA ILE A 23 -19.13 -6.78 24.79
C ILE A 23 -18.83 -5.48 24.03
N ARG A 24 -17.55 -5.12 24.01
CA ARG A 24 -17.05 -3.98 23.23
C ARG A 24 -16.62 -4.46 21.85
N CYS A 25 -17.18 -3.86 20.81
CA CYS A 25 -16.83 -4.19 19.43
C CYS A 25 -15.39 -3.75 19.12
N ALA A 26 -14.53 -4.67 18.71
CA ALA A 26 -13.15 -4.34 18.31
C ALA A 26 -13.10 -3.40 17.08
N VAL A 27 -14.13 -3.41 16.23
CA VAL A 27 -14.18 -2.64 14.98
C VAL A 27 -14.67 -1.22 15.19
N CYS A 28 -15.81 -1.01 15.85
CA CYS A 28 -16.41 0.33 16.02
C CYS A 28 -16.40 0.85 17.46
N GLN A 29 -15.85 0.09 18.41
CA GLN A 29 -15.76 0.42 19.83
C GLN A 29 -17.10 0.59 20.57
N ALA A 30 -18.24 0.39 19.89
CA ALA A 30 -19.57 0.38 20.48
C ALA A 30 -19.72 -0.76 21.50
N ILE A 31 -20.43 -0.47 22.60
CA ILE A 31 -20.75 -1.45 23.63
C ILE A 31 -22.13 -2.04 23.33
N THR A 32 -22.18 -3.36 23.18
CA THR A 32 -23.42 -4.11 22.94
C THR A 32 -23.77 -4.88 24.21
N ILE A 33 -25.00 -4.69 24.71
CA ILE A 33 -25.56 -5.44 25.84
C ILE A 33 -26.18 -6.73 25.28
N THR A 34 -25.79 -7.87 25.82
CA THR A 34 -26.09 -9.19 25.26
C THR A 34 -27.19 -9.86 26.08
N ASN A 35 -28.45 -9.66 25.69
CA ASN A 35 -29.61 -10.17 26.43
C ASN A 35 -29.55 -11.70 26.65
N THR A 36 -29.83 -12.14 27.88
CA THR A 36 -30.19 -13.53 28.20
C THR A 36 -31.71 -13.67 28.10
N ILE A 37 -32.17 -14.68 27.36
CA ILE A 37 -33.58 -14.95 27.08
C ILE A 37 -34.37 -15.20 28.38
N THR A 38 -35.43 -14.44 28.63
CA THR A 38 -36.59 -14.86 29.43
C THR A 38 -37.59 -15.62 28.54
N PRO A 39 -38.23 -16.70 29.01
CA PRO A 39 -39.21 -17.45 28.22
C PRO A 39 -40.58 -16.76 28.15
N VAL A 40 -41.41 -17.28 27.26
CA VAL A 40 -42.45 -16.62 26.46
C VAL A 40 -43.88 -16.72 27.03
N ALA A 41 -44.67 -15.66 26.74
CA ALA A 41 -46.13 -15.53 26.56
C ALA A 41 -47.12 -15.62 27.76
N GLY A 42 -48.00 -14.61 27.80
CA GLY A 42 -49.28 -14.63 28.52
C GLY A 42 -50.11 -13.37 28.27
N ASN A 43 -51.21 -13.51 27.52
CA ASN A 43 -52.30 -12.54 27.32
C ASN A 43 -52.78 -11.94 28.66
N GLN A 44 -53.05 -10.62 28.73
CA GLN A 44 -54.35 -10.05 29.18
C GLN A 44 -54.32 -8.51 29.35
N ARG A 45 -55.49 -7.93 29.04
CA ARG A 45 -55.91 -6.54 29.27
C ARG A 45 -55.94 -6.19 30.77
N HIS A 46 -55.66 -4.93 31.12
CA HIS A 46 -56.59 -3.99 31.81
C HIS A 46 -55.86 -2.81 32.48
N ASN A 47 -56.54 -1.66 32.47
CA ASN A 47 -56.33 -0.47 33.30
C ASN A 47 -56.09 -0.79 34.79
N GLY A 48 -55.39 0.10 35.51
CA GLY A 48 -55.46 0.13 36.96
C GLY A 48 -54.44 1.04 37.62
N HIS A 49 -54.95 2.00 38.38
CA HIS A 49 -54.27 3.01 39.18
C HIS A 49 -54.15 2.52 40.65
N TRP A 50 -53.39 3.23 41.52
CA TRP A 50 -53.34 3.13 43.02
C TRP A 50 -52.55 1.92 43.62
N VAL A 51 -51.86 1.90 44.79
CA VAL A 51 -51.61 2.79 45.97
C VAL A 51 -50.41 2.25 46.80
N GLN A 52 -49.82 3.17 47.58
CA GLN A 52 -48.94 3.15 48.78
C GLN A 52 -48.74 1.85 49.62
N LEU A 53 -47.58 1.77 50.32
CA LEU A 53 -47.38 1.94 51.81
C LEU A 53 -45.98 1.43 52.23
N HIS A 54 -45.12 2.26 52.88
CA HIS A 54 -44.71 2.28 54.31
C HIS A 54 -43.94 1.01 54.81
N ASP A 55 -42.80 1.06 55.50
CA ASP A 55 -42.43 1.76 56.75
C ASP A 55 -40.87 1.92 56.85
N SER A 56 -40.30 3.07 57.23
CA SER A 56 -40.07 3.63 58.59
C SER A 56 -39.01 2.93 59.44
N VAL A 57 -37.94 3.63 59.87
CA VAL A 57 -37.59 3.92 61.29
C VAL A 57 -36.42 4.95 61.37
N LEU A 58 -36.79 6.16 61.80
CA LEU A 58 -36.21 7.12 62.78
C LEU A 58 -34.74 7.64 62.72
N GLY A 59 -34.59 8.98 62.65
CA GLY A 59 -33.37 9.80 62.87
C GLY A 59 -33.10 10.14 64.35
N PRO A 60 -32.61 11.35 64.77
CA PRO A 60 -32.46 12.61 64.01
C PRO A 60 -31.25 13.56 64.34
N ALA A 61 -31.09 14.59 63.49
CA ALA A 61 -30.79 16.03 63.72
C ALA A 61 -29.67 16.58 64.64
N GLY A 62 -28.95 17.62 64.14
CA GLY A 62 -28.88 18.94 64.84
C GLY A 62 -27.51 19.66 65.05
N ARG A 63 -27.17 20.60 64.15
CA ARG A 63 -26.53 21.97 64.23
C ARG A 63 -25.51 22.35 65.39
N PRO A 64 -25.04 23.63 65.57
CA PRO A 64 -23.70 24.09 65.14
C PRO A 64 -22.79 24.80 66.21
N SER A 65 -21.49 24.94 65.91
CA SER A 65 -20.49 26.01 66.30
C SER A 65 -20.28 26.49 67.76
N TYR A 66 -19.01 26.55 68.23
CA TYR A 66 -18.27 27.73 68.81
C TYR A 66 -16.86 27.34 69.40
N PRO A 67 -15.96 28.28 69.79
CA PRO A 67 -14.55 28.33 69.35
C PRO A 67 -13.50 27.95 70.43
N GLY A 68 -12.25 27.74 70.03
CA GLY A 68 -11.14 27.60 70.98
C GLY A 68 -9.77 27.37 70.35
N THR A 69 -8.93 28.40 70.47
CA THR A 69 -7.48 28.51 70.26
C THR A 69 -6.61 27.29 70.61
N GLY A 70 -5.65 26.96 69.74
CA GLY A 70 -4.54 26.07 70.07
C GLY A 70 -3.63 25.81 68.87
N THR A 71 -2.39 26.23 68.99
CA THR A 71 -1.29 26.11 68.02
C THR A 71 -1.01 24.67 67.58
N HIS A 72 -0.79 24.41 66.28
CA HIS A 72 0.33 23.61 65.73
C HIS A 72 0.10 23.11 64.29
N GLN A 73 1.17 23.23 63.49
CA GLN A 73 1.63 22.34 62.40
C GLN A 73 0.85 22.30 61.07
N ILE A 74 1.57 22.73 60.02
CA ILE A 74 1.22 22.62 58.60
C ILE A 74 1.31 21.13 58.20
N PRO A 75 0.25 20.50 57.65
CA PRO A 75 0.35 19.15 57.12
C PRO A 75 0.92 19.17 55.70
N TYR A 76 1.99 18.40 55.50
CA TYR A 76 2.52 18.03 54.20
C TYR A 76 1.44 17.31 53.38
N VAL A 77 0.99 17.93 52.29
CA VAL A 77 0.15 17.24 51.29
C VAL A 77 1.06 16.44 50.37
N TYR A 78 1.01 15.12 50.52
CA TYR A 78 1.61 14.17 49.60
C TYR A 78 0.88 14.22 48.26
N VAL A 79 1.47 14.87 47.26
CA VAL A 79 0.99 14.82 45.87
C VAL A 79 1.54 13.53 45.25
N PRO A 80 0.71 12.59 44.76
CA PRO A 80 1.22 11.41 44.08
C PRO A 80 1.88 11.86 42.78
N HIS A 81 3.21 11.70 42.67
CA HIS A 81 3.93 11.85 41.42
C HIS A 81 3.45 10.80 40.43
N ARG A 82 2.59 11.21 39.50
CA ARG A 82 2.23 10.40 38.33
C ARG A 82 3.47 10.34 37.42
N PRO A 83 3.93 9.15 36.97
CA PRO A 83 5.00 9.08 36.00
C PRO A 83 4.58 9.85 34.73
N PRO A 84 5.50 10.57 34.07
CA PRO A 84 5.18 11.34 32.89
C PRO A 84 4.62 10.39 31.83
N GLN A 85 3.36 10.60 31.45
CA GLN A 85 2.78 9.90 30.32
C GLN A 85 3.58 10.27 29.06
N PRO A 86 3.94 9.31 28.20
CA PRO A 86 4.57 9.63 26.92
C PRO A 86 3.64 10.55 26.16
N ARG A 87 4.09 11.78 25.91
CA ARG A 87 3.37 12.71 25.05
C ARG A 87 3.27 12.06 23.67
N PRO A 88 2.09 12.00 23.03
CA PRO A 88 2.03 11.60 21.64
C PRO A 88 2.94 12.55 20.86
N SER A 89 3.85 11.97 20.05
CA SER A 89 4.69 12.74 19.15
C SER A 89 3.77 13.57 18.27
N LEU A 90 3.77 14.89 18.46
CA LEU A 90 3.20 15.85 17.52
C LEU A 90 4.13 15.91 16.30
N SER A 91 4.26 14.78 15.60
CA SER A 91 4.74 14.83 14.23
C SER A 91 3.62 15.48 13.42
N PRO A 92 3.91 16.50 12.61
CA PRO A 92 2.90 17.03 11.69
C PRO A 92 2.45 15.85 10.83
N VAL A 93 1.16 15.50 10.92
CA VAL A 93 0.54 14.57 9.98
C VAL A 93 0.84 15.17 8.61
N SER A 94 1.59 14.45 7.78
CA SER A 94 1.83 14.81 6.38
C SER A 94 0.50 15.29 5.80
N ALA A 95 0.52 16.42 5.09
CA ALA A 95 -0.70 17.00 4.50
C ALA A 95 -1.47 16.00 3.61
N HIS A 96 -0.78 14.94 3.17
CA HIS A 96 -1.26 13.87 2.30
C HIS A 96 -1.60 12.57 3.07
N GLY A 97 -1.64 12.59 4.40
CA GLY A 97 -1.70 11.39 5.23
C GLY A 97 -0.42 10.55 5.15
N ARG A 98 -0.49 9.29 5.60
CA ARG A 98 0.62 8.32 5.58
C ARG A 98 0.76 7.58 4.25
N LYS A 99 -0.11 7.80 3.27
CA LYS A 99 -0.10 7.07 1.99
C LYS A 99 0.08 8.05 0.86
N ARG A 100 1.13 7.91 0.04
CA ARG A 100 1.43 8.79 -1.09
C ARG A 100 1.80 7.99 -2.32
N ALA A 101 1.35 8.40 -3.50
CA ALA A 101 1.67 7.70 -4.74
C ALA A 101 2.09 8.65 -5.87
N LEU A 102 3.05 8.20 -6.68
CA LEU A 102 3.41 8.78 -7.96
C LEU A 102 3.07 7.77 -9.06
N LEU A 103 2.24 8.17 -10.03
CA LEU A 103 1.82 7.35 -11.16
C LEU A 103 2.23 8.03 -12.47
N CYS A 104 3.09 7.40 -13.26
CA CYS A 104 3.63 7.93 -14.51
C CYS A 104 3.22 7.04 -15.69
N GLY A 105 2.47 7.58 -16.64
CA GLY A 105 2.01 6.85 -17.82
C GLY A 105 2.41 7.58 -19.10
N VAL A 106 3.25 6.95 -19.92
CA VAL A 106 3.80 7.57 -21.14
C VAL A 106 3.43 6.74 -22.37
N ASN A 107 2.65 7.33 -23.27
CA ASN A 107 2.22 6.73 -24.53
C ASN A 107 3.10 7.14 -25.73
N TYR A 108 3.85 8.24 -25.65
CA TYR A 108 4.69 8.77 -26.73
C TYR A 108 3.86 9.11 -27.98
N HIS A 109 2.84 9.96 -27.82
CA HIS A 109 1.94 10.34 -28.90
C HIS A 109 2.70 10.96 -30.09
N GLY A 110 2.36 10.52 -31.31
CA GLY A 110 2.99 11.00 -32.54
C GLY A 110 4.36 10.38 -32.87
N LYS A 111 4.91 9.51 -32.00
CA LYS A 111 6.14 8.78 -32.26
C LYS A 111 5.88 7.43 -32.95
N SER A 112 6.87 6.91 -33.68
CA SER A 112 6.79 5.60 -34.35
C SER A 112 6.63 4.44 -33.36
N TYR A 113 7.20 4.60 -32.16
CA TYR A 113 7.18 3.64 -31.05
C TYR A 113 6.05 3.90 -30.04
N ARG A 114 4.98 4.56 -30.45
CA ARG A 114 3.83 4.89 -29.58
C ARG A 114 3.24 3.66 -28.88
N LEU A 115 2.97 3.79 -27.58
CA LEU A 115 2.15 2.87 -26.78
C LEU A 115 0.69 3.34 -26.71
N LYS A 116 -0.23 2.40 -26.43
CA LYS A 116 -1.68 2.68 -26.35
C LYS A 116 -2.26 2.47 -24.95
N GLY A 117 -1.57 1.74 -24.08
CA GLY A 117 -2.09 1.26 -22.79
C GLY A 117 -1.61 2.04 -21.56
N SER A 118 -0.47 2.71 -21.62
CA SER A 118 0.23 3.18 -20.42
C SER A 118 -0.54 4.22 -19.61
N ILE A 119 -1.24 5.13 -20.29
CA ILE A 119 -2.14 6.08 -19.62
C ILE A 119 -3.35 5.37 -18.97
N ASN A 120 -3.86 4.30 -19.58
CA ASN A 120 -4.94 3.52 -18.99
C ASN A 120 -4.46 2.71 -17.77
N ASP A 121 -3.24 2.18 -17.82
CA ASP A 121 -2.61 1.46 -16.71
C ASP A 121 -2.55 2.33 -15.45
N VAL A 122 -2.07 3.57 -15.56
CA VAL A 122 -2.02 4.50 -14.41
C VAL A 122 -3.40 4.93 -13.92
N LYS A 123 -4.39 5.06 -14.82
CA LYS A 123 -5.78 5.33 -14.43
C LYS A 123 -6.36 4.17 -13.62
N CYS A 124 -6.08 2.93 -14.01
CA CYS A 124 -6.49 1.74 -13.27
C CYS A 124 -5.76 1.58 -11.93
N MET A 125 -4.46 1.86 -11.89
CA MET A 125 -3.70 1.89 -10.64
C MET A 125 -4.25 2.97 -9.69
N ARG A 126 -4.54 4.18 -10.19
CA ARG A 126 -5.19 5.24 -9.40
C ARG A 126 -6.51 4.75 -8.81
N TYR A 127 -7.36 4.12 -9.62
CA TYR A 127 -8.62 3.56 -9.16
C TYR A 127 -8.42 2.52 -8.04
N LEU A 128 -7.48 1.58 -8.20
CA LEU A 128 -7.14 0.61 -7.16
C LEU A 128 -6.72 1.30 -5.86
N LEU A 129 -5.79 2.24 -5.93
CA LEU A 129 -5.22 2.91 -4.77
C LEU A 129 -6.27 3.69 -3.98
N VAL A 130 -7.13 4.44 -4.67
CA VAL A 130 -8.18 5.26 -4.03
C VAL A 130 -9.32 4.37 -3.53
N GLU A 131 -9.93 3.59 -4.41
CA GLU A 131 -11.22 2.94 -4.13
C GLU A 131 -11.09 1.68 -3.29
N LYS A 132 -9.91 1.04 -3.28
CA LYS A 132 -9.69 -0.25 -2.60
C LYS A 132 -8.65 -0.18 -1.51
N LEU A 133 -7.65 0.69 -1.64
CA LEU A 133 -6.51 0.72 -0.71
C LEU A 133 -6.45 2.00 0.14
N GLY A 134 -7.41 2.91 -0.02
CA GLY A 134 -7.59 4.06 0.86
C GLY A 134 -6.50 5.13 0.76
N PHE A 135 -5.87 5.28 -0.41
CA PHE A 135 -5.01 6.43 -0.69
C PHE A 135 -5.88 7.68 -0.86
N PRO A 136 -5.61 8.76 -0.11
CA PRO A 136 -6.26 10.05 -0.35
C PRO A 136 -6.06 10.55 -1.79
N THR A 137 -7.09 11.12 -2.40
CA THR A 137 -7.03 11.56 -3.81
C THR A 137 -5.97 12.63 -4.05
N ASP A 138 -5.74 13.48 -3.05
CA ASP A 138 -4.76 14.56 -2.98
C ASP A 138 -3.34 14.09 -2.61
N SER A 139 -3.18 12.80 -2.26
CA SER A 139 -1.86 12.19 -2.02
C SER A 139 -1.31 11.42 -3.23
N ILE A 140 -2.00 11.50 -4.37
CA ILE A 140 -1.59 10.83 -5.61
C ILE A 140 -1.26 11.87 -6.68
N LEU A 141 0.00 11.96 -7.06
CA LEU A 141 0.46 12.71 -8.22
C LEU A 141 0.47 11.81 -9.45
N MET A 142 -0.21 12.24 -10.51
CA MET A 142 -0.29 11.51 -11.77
C MET A 142 0.34 12.35 -12.88
N LEU A 143 1.26 11.76 -13.64
CA LEU A 143 1.92 12.38 -14.78
C LEU A 143 1.55 11.62 -16.07
N THR A 144 0.85 12.28 -17.00
CA THR A 144 0.46 11.69 -18.30
C THR A 144 0.40 12.75 -19.40
N GLU A 145 0.47 12.32 -20.67
CA GLU A 145 0.28 13.19 -21.83
C GLU A 145 -1.16 13.71 -21.98
N ASP A 146 -2.13 13.14 -21.28
CA ASP A 146 -3.53 13.61 -21.25
C ASP A 146 -3.72 14.82 -20.32
N GLU A 147 -2.73 15.17 -19.50
CA GLU A 147 -2.83 16.28 -18.55
C GLU A 147 -2.74 17.63 -19.27
N THR A 148 -3.51 18.61 -18.79
CA THR A 148 -3.48 19.99 -19.32
C THR A 148 -2.44 20.87 -18.62
N ASP A 149 -2.07 20.52 -17.39
CA ASP A 149 -1.04 21.20 -16.61
C ASP A 149 0.35 20.80 -17.13
N PRO A 150 1.18 21.75 -17.62
CA PRO A 150 2.52 21.46 -18.11
C PRO A 150 3.43 20.79 -17.07
N PHE A 151 3.19 21.00 -15.77
CA PHE A 151 3.95 20.36 -14.69
C PHE A 151 3.56 18.90 -14.45
N LYS A 152 2.48 18.43 -15.08
CA LYS A 152 2.00 17.05 -15.02
C LYS A 152 2.24 16.24 -16.30
N ILE A 153 2.91 16.83 -17.29
CA ILE A 153 3.41 16.10 -18.45
C ILE A 153 4.64 15.27 -18.01
N PRO A 154 4.78 13.99 -18.41
CA PRO A 154 5.85 13.11 -17.94
C PRO A 154 7.19 13.37 -18.67
N THR A 155 7.66 14.62 -18.64
CA THR A 155 9.02 14.99 -19.04
C THR A 155 10.04 14.49 -18.03
N LYS A 156 11.31 14.35 -18.43
CA LYS A 156 12.40 13.96 -17.54
C LYS A 156 12.42 14.84 -16.30
N GLN A 157 12.36 16.16 -16.50
CA GLN A 157 12.39 17.12 -15.40
C GLN A 157 11.20 16.96 -14.44
N ASN A 158 10.00 16.72 -14.96
CA ASN A 158 8.80 16.60 -14.12
C ASN A 158 8.78 15.28 -13.36
N ILE A 159 9.18 14.16 -13.99
CA ILE A 159 9.32 12.88 -13.30
C ILE A 159 10.33 12.99 -12.16
N ARG A 160 11.50 13.62 -12.39
CA ARG A 160 12.50 13.87 -11.34
C ARG A 160 11.97 14.68 -10.16
N LYS A 161 11.22 15.75 -10.44
CA LYS A 161 10.58 16.56 -9.40
C LYS A 161 9.54 15.75 -8.62
N ALA A 162 8.75 14.94 -9.32
CA ALA A 162 7.73 14.11 -8.72
C ALA A 162 8.31 12.98 -7.86
N LEU A 163 9.42 12.36 -8.28
CA LEU A 163 10.17 11.38 -7.49
C LEU A 163 10.66 11.99 -6.17
N ARG A 164 11.24 13.21 -6.22
CA ARG A 164 11.62 13.95 -5.01
C ARG A 164 10.41 14.27 -4.12
N TRP A 165 9.30 14.67 -4.72
CA TRP A 165 8.06 14.92 -3.98
C TRP A 165 7.55 13.64 -3.30
N LEU A 166 7.66 12.47 -3.93
CA LEU A 166 7.18 11.20 -3.37
C LEU A 166 7.82 10.92 -2.01
N VAL A 167 9.14 11.13 -1.89
CA VAL A 167 9.89 10.88 -0.64
C VAL A 167 10.04 12.10 0.27
N TYR A 168 9.53 13.26 -0.14
CA TYR A 168 9.72 14.51 0.61
C TYR A 168 9.00 14.44 1.96
N GLY A 169 9.78 14.59 3.03
CA GLY A 169 9.29 14.68 4.40
C GLY A 169 8.74 13.36 4.97
N CYS A 170 9.13 12.21 4.40
CA CYS A 170 8.65 10.90 4.86
C CYS A 170 9.03 10.61 6.32
N GLN A 171 8.11 9.94 7.01
CA GLN A 171 8.23 9.57 8.42
C GLN A 171 7.86 8.11 8.63
N ALA A 172 8.30 7.54 9.75
CA ALA A 172 7.96 6.16 10.11
C ALA A 172 6.44 5.91 10.07
N GLY A 173 6.04 4.88 9.32
CA GLY A 173 4.65 4.51 9.05
C GLY A 173 4.11 5.01 7.71
N ASP A 174 4.88 5.78 6.94
CA ASP A 174 4.49 6.16 5.58
C ASP A 174 4.62 4.98 4.60
N SER A 175 3.65 4.88 3.69
CA SER A 175 3.58 3.93 2.59
C SER A 175 3.55 4.67 1.26
N LEU A 176 4.55 4.41 0.43
CA LEU A 176 4.81 5.09 -0.81
C LEU A 176 4.60 4.13 -1.98
N VAL A 177 3.94 4.59 -3.03
CA VAL A 177 3.80 3.85 -4.28
C VAL A 177 4.42 4.63 -5.43
N PHE A 178 5.31 3.98 -6.19
CA PHE A 178 5.76 4.47 -7.49
C PHE A 178 5.28 3.50 -8.57
N HIS A 179 4.46 3.99 -9.50
CA HIS A 179 4.02 3.20 -10.65
C HIS A 179 4.48 3.89 -11.93
N PHE A 180 5.14 3.13 -12.80
CA PHE A 180 5.52 3.58 -14.12
C PHE A 180 5.00 2.58 -15.17
N SER A 181 4.32 3.09 -16.19
CA SER A 181 4.00 2.33 -17.42
C SER A 181 4.47 3.14 -18.63
N GLY A 182 5.28 2.52 -19.48
CA GLY A 182 5.94 3.19 -20.60
C GLY A 182 7.06 2.33 -21.20
N HIS A 183 7.96 2.96 -21.93
CA HIS A 183 9.18 2.29 -22.41
C HIS A 183 10.26 2.27 -21.32
N GLY A 184 10.98 1.15 -21.29
CA GLY A 184 12.24 1.00 -20.58
C GLY A 184 13.33 0.59 -21.56
N THR A 185 14.58 0.83 -21.19
CA THR A 185 15.74 0.57 -22.03
C THR A 185 16.95 0.22 -21.17
N ARG A 186 18.05 -0.18 -21.82
CA ARG A 186 19.34 -0.41 -21.20
C ARG A 186 20.38 0.52 -21.81
N GLN A 187 21.27 1.03 -20.98
CA GLN A 187 22.40 1.85 -21.39
C GLN A 187 23.69 1.21 -20.89
N ILE A 188 24.81 1.48 -21.55
CA ILE A 188 26.11 0.97 -21.09
C ILE A 188 26.41 1.60 -19.73
N ASP A 189 26.68 0.76 -18.74
CA ASP A 189 27.14 1.20 -17.43
C ASP A 189 28.61 1.69 -17.55
N TYR A 190 28.82 2.97 -17.25
CA TYR A 190 30.13 3.59 -17.24
C TYR A 190 30.80 3.62 -15.86
N ASN A 191 30.02 3.48 -14.78
CA ASN A 191 30.51 3.51 -13.41
C ASN A 191 30.95 2.10 -12.92
N HIS A 192 30.54 1.04 -13.65
CA HIS A 192 30.83 -0.38 -13.41
C HIS A 192 30.28 -0.89 -12.08
N ASP A 193 29.13 -0.41 -11.66
CA ASP A 193 28.42 -0.85 -10.47
C ASP A 193 27.37 -1.95 -10.75
N GLU A 194 27.06 -2.18 -12.02
CA GLU A 194 26.22 -3.27 -12.49
C GLU A 194 26.99 -4.54 -12.85
N LEU A 195 26.46 -5.69 -12.45
CA LEU A 195 27.12 -6.98 -12.68
C LEU A 195 27.06 -7.44 -14.14
N ASP A 196 26.04 -7.00 -14.89
CA ASP A 196 25.89 -7.29 -16.31
C ASP A 196 26.46 -6.19 -17.23
N GLY A 197 26.89 -5.07 -16.65
CA GLY A 197 27.50 -3.93 -17.34
C GLY A 197 26.51 -3.00 -18.06
N TYR A 198 25.22 -3.02 -17.68
CA TYR A 198 24.21 -2.13 -18.22
C TYR A 198 23.31 -1.51 -17.15
N ASP A 199 23.12 -0.19 -17.22
CA ASP A 199 22.09 0.51 -16.44
C ASP A 199 20.73 0.28 -17.08
N GLU A 200 19.73 -0.10 -16.28
CA GLU A 200 18.33 0.01 -16.65
C GLU A 200 17.86 1.46 -16.61
N ALA A 201 16.96 1.82 -17.53
CA ALA A 201 16.45 3.18 -17.60
C ALA A 201 14.99 3.27 -18.01
N LEU A 202 14.30 4.27 -17.46
CA LEU A 202 12.95 4.65 -17.85
C LEU A 202 13.00 5.76 -18.90
N CYS A 203 12.19 5.64 -19.96
CA CYS A 203 12.13 6.62 -21.03
C CYS A 203 11.05 7.69 -20.74
N PRO A 204 11.41 8.91 -20.31
CA PRO A 204 10.45 10.02 -20.23
C PRO A 204 9.93 10.41 -21.63
N LEU A 205 8.91 11.27 -21.68
CA LEU A 205 8.31 11.71 -22.94
C LEU A 205 9.32 12.38 -23.89
N ASP A 206 10.27 13.12 -23.33
CA ASP A 206 11.31 13.90 -23.98
C ASP A 206 12.67 13.20 -23.98
N HIS A 207 12.72 11.87 -23.83
CA HIS A 207 13.97 11.11 -23.74
C HIS A 207 14.89 11.26 -24.98
N GLU A 208 14.32 11.51 -26.16
CA GLU A 208 15.11 11.76 -27.37
C GLU A 208 16.00 13.02 -27.26
N THR A 209 15.58 14.01 -26.47
CA THR A 209 16.31 15.28 -26.29
C THR A 209 17.00 15.39 -24.93
N GLU A 210 16.37 14.88 -23.86
CA GLU A 210 16.85 15.01 -22.48
C GLU A 210 17.48 13.72 -21.93
N GLY A 211 17.45 12.64 -22.71
CA GLY A 211 17.92 11.31 -22.32
C GLY A 211 16.97 10.58 -21.37
N ASN A 212 17.35 9.36 -20.98
CA ASN A 212 16.55 8.52 -20.08
C ASN A 212 16.82 8.84 -18.60
N ILE A 213 16.02 8.28 -17.70
CA ILE A 213 16.26 8.28 -16.25
C ILE A 213 16.81 6.90 -15.88
N ILE A 214 18.10 6.83 -15.56
CA ILE A 214 18.77 5.58 -15.15
C ILE A 214 18.37 5.17 -13.73
N ASP A 215 18.43 3.88 -13.45
CA ASP A 215 18.21 3.22 -12.16
C ASP A 215 19.00 3.82 -11.00
N ASP A 216 20.26 4.17 -11.22
CA ASP A 216 21.14 4.89 -10.31
C ASP A 216 20.48 6.19 -9.81
N GLU A 217 19.94 6.97 -10.74
CA GLU A 217 19.25 8.23 -10.45
C GLU A 217 17.95 7.98 -9.67
N ILE A 218 17.23 6.89 -9.99
CA ILE A 218 16.01 6.49 -9.31
C ILE A 218 16.35 6.07 -7.87
N ASN A 219 17.37 5.24 -7.67
CA ASN A 219 17.81 4.76 -6.36
C ASN A 219 18.22 5.93 -5.46
N ASP A 220 19.08 6.80 -5.98
CA ASP A 220 19.52 8.04 -5.33
C ASP A 220 18.34 8.88 -4.84
N THR A 221 17.29 8.96 -5.66
CA THR A 221 16.17 9.85 -5.40
C THR A 221 15.12 9.23 -4.48
N ILE A 222 14.78 7.94 -4.62
CA ILE A 222 13.64 7.35 -3.92
C ILE A 222 13.93 6.11 -3.08
N VAL A 223 15.08 5.46 -3.22
CA VAL A 223 15.43 4.25 -2.43
C VAL A 223 16.38 4.61 -1.29
N ARG A 224 17.54 5.19 -1.61
CA ARG A 224 18.55 5.55 -0.63
C ARG A 224 18.03 6.45 0.50
N PRO A 225 17.20 7.48 0.26
CA PRO A 225 16.77 8.38 1.33
C PRO A 225 15.67 7.81 2.23
N LEU A 226 15.14 6.60 1.98
CA LEU A 226 14.02 6.05 2.76
C LEU A 226 14.42 5.82 4.23
N PRO A 227 13.83 6.56 5.19
CA PRO A 227 14.17 6.42 6.59
C PRO A 227 13.48 5.21 7.22
N ARG A 228 13.94 4.82 8.41
CA ARG A 228 13.38 3.71 9.18
C ARG A 228 11.86 3.81 9.31
N GLY A 229 11.19 2.70 8.97
CA GLY A 229 9.75 2.54 9.10
C GLY A 229 8.94 3.11 7.94
N VAL A 230 9.58 3.63 6.89
CA VAL A 230 8.94 3.97 5.61
C VAL A 230 9.00 2.75 4.69
N THR A 231 7.93 2.51 3.94
CA THR A 231 7.87 1.47 2.93
C THR A 231 7.60 2.07 1.56
N LEU A 232 8.38 1.69 0.55
CA LEU A 232 8.20 2.02 -0.85
C LEU A 232 7.86 0.74 -1.64
N HIS A 233 6.80 0.81 -2.43
CA HIS A 233 6.46 -0.20 -3.44
C HIS A 233 6.52 0.42 -4.82
N ALA A 234 7.41 -0.10 -5.65
CA ALA A 234 7.48 0.18 -7.07
C ALA A 234 6.76 -0.91 -7.88
N ILE A 235 5.95 -0.50 -8.84
CA ILE A 235 5.25 -1.35 -9.80
C ILE A 235 5.67 -0.81 -11.17
N ILE A 236 6.47 -1.55 -11.93
CA ILE A 236 7.08 -1.08 -13.17
C ILE A 236 6.64 -1.95 -14.35
N ASP A 237 5.92 -1.34 -15.28
CA ASP A 237 5.42 -1.97 -16.50
C ASP A 237 6.17 -1.39 -17.70
N ALA A 238 7.43 -1.82 -17.83
CA ALA A 238 8.35 -1.41 -18.87
C ALA A 238 9.32 -2.56 -19.19
N CYS A 239 9.76 -2.70 -20.44
CA CYS A 239 10.78 -3.68 -20.81
C CYS A 239 12.12 -3.33 -20.17
N HIS A 240 12.96 -4.34 -19.92
CA HIS A 240 14.28 -4.18 -19.28
C HIS A 240 14.21 -3.38 -17.97
N SER A 241 13.26 -3.67 -17.09
CA SER A 241 13.08 -2.95 -15.82
C SER A 241 13.26 -3.80 -14.58
N GLY A 242 13.83 -5.01 -14.74
CA GLY A 242 14.08 -5.98 -13.66
C GLY A 242 14.68 -5.35 -12.41
N THR A 243 15.72 -4.56 -12.65
CA THR A 243 16.58 -3.93 -11.65
C THR A 243 16.47 -2.41 -11.62
N VAL A 244 15.43 -1.80 -12.20
CA VAL A 244 15.29 -0.32 -12.38
C VAL A 244 15.24 0.54 -11.09
N LEU A 245 15.27 -0.08 -9.92
CA LEU A 245 15.39 0.58 -8.61
C LEU A 245 16.74 0.28 -7.92
N ASP A 246 17.62 -0.49 -8.55
CA ASP A 246 18.90 -0.92 -8.01
C ASP A 246 18.78 -1.65 -6.67
N LEU A 247 17.76 -2.50 -6.55
CA LEU A 247 17.53 -3.21 -5.31
C LEU A 247 18.48 -4.42 -5.20
N PRO A 248 19.17 -4.58 -4.05
CA PRO A 248 20.25 -5.55 -3.88
C PRO A 248 19.82 -7.01 -3.89
N PHE A 249 18.54 -7.31 -3.71
CA PHE A 249 18.05 -8.69 -3.64
C PHE A 249 17.02 -8.95 -4.72
N VAL A 250 17.28 -9.97 -5.54
CA VAL A 250 16.41 -10.40 -6.63
C VAL A 250 15.76 -11.73 -6.26
N CYS A 251 14.44 -11.82 -6.40
CA CYS A 251 13.67 -13.02 -6.11
C CYS A 251 13.54 -13.87 -7.37
N ARG A 252 14.18 -15.05 -7.39
CA ARG A 252 14.12 -15.99 -8.52
C ARG A 252 13.49 -17.30 -8.10
N MET A 253 12.78 -17.92 -9.04
CA MET A 253 12.22 -19.26 -8.83
C MET A 253 13.28 -20.30 -9.18
N ASN A 254 13.56 -21.21 -8.25
CA ASN A 254 14.45 -22.33 -8.48
C ASN A 254 13.78 -23.44 -9.32
N LYS A 255 14.53 -24.48 -9.67
CA LYS A 255 14.05 -25.61 -10.49
C LYS A 255 12.92 -26.38 -9.83
N GLU A 256 12.85 -26.33 -8.50
CA GLU A 256 11.85 -27.00 -7.68
C GLU A 256 10.54 -26.18 -7.57
N GLY A 257 10.49 -24.98 -8.16
CA GLY A 257 9.30 -24.11 -8.16
C GLY A 257 9.17 -23.22 -6.93
N PHE A 258 10.23 -23.08 -6.12
CA PHE A 258 10.25 -22.19 -4.96
C PHE A 258 11.04 -20.93 -5.27
N TYR A 259 10.49 -19.79 -4.88
CA TYR A 259 11.21 -18.53 -4.87
C TYR A 259 12.31 -18.46 -3.81
N MET A 260 13.47 -17.96 -4.22
CA MET A 260 14.66 -17.75 -3.40
C MET A 260 15.24 -16.36 -3.68
N TRP A 261 15.89 -15.76 -2.67
CA TRP A 261 16.59 -14.49 -2.81
C TRP A 261 18.04 -14.68 -3.24
N GLU A 262 18.38 -14.11 -4.38
CA GLU A 262 19.76 -13.90 -4.82
C GLU A 262 20.27 -12.57 -4.26
N ASP A 263 21.56 -12.52 -3.93
CA ASP A 263 22.25 -11.34 -3.43
C ASP A 263 23.10 -10.75 -4.55
N GLN A 264 22.69 -9.59 -5.06
CA GLN A 264 23.31 -8.90 -6.19
C GLN A 264 24.11 -7.67 -5.72
N ARG A 265 24.46 -7.60 -4.43
CA ARG A 265 25.21 -6.44 -3.91
C ARG A 265 26.61 -6.38 -4.49
N HIS A 266 26.96 -5.23 -5.06
CA HIS A 266 28.34 -4.91 -5.35
C HIS A 266 29.10 -4.47 -4.07
N PRO A 267 30.30 -4.99 -3.77
CA PRO A 267 31.02 -4.65 -2.53
C PRO A 267 31.41 -3.17 -2.40
N LEU A 268 31.54 -2.46 -3.52
CA LEU A 268 31.98 -1.06 -3.56
C LEU A 268 30.84 -0.04 -3.62
N PHE A 269 29.63 -0.46 -4.00
CA PHE A 269 28.51 0.44 -4.26
C PHE A 269 27.32 0.08 -3.38
N TYR A 270 26.89 1.04 -2.55
CA TYR A 270 25.76 0.84 -1.64
C TYR A 270 24.45 1.28 -2.30
N LYS A 271 23.68 0.29 -2.75
CA LYS A 271 22.37 0.48 -3.40
C LYS A 271 21.16 0.28 -2.44
N GLY A 272 21.40 0.33 -1.12
CA GLY A 272 20.40 0.09 -0.07
C GLY A 272 19.67 1.34 0.42
N THR A 273 18.79 1.18 1.43
CA THR A 273 17.97 2.26 2.02
C THR A 273 18.59 2.85 3.29
N SER A 274 18.15 4.05 3.70
CA SER A 274 18.48 4.66 5.01
C SER A 274 17.70 4.05 6.20
N GLY A 275 17.34 2.76 6.10
CA GLY A 275 16.63 1.99 7.13
C GLY A 275 15.17 1.72 6.83
N GLY A 276 14.60 2.33 5.78
CA GLY A 276 13.28 1.97 5.25
C GLY A 276 13.29 0.67 4.45
N GLN A 277 12.16 0.33 3.84
CA GLN A 277 11.99 -0.85 3.01
C GLN A 277 11.58 -0.45 1.60
N ALA A 278 12.19 -1.04 0.58
CA ALA A 278 11.80 -0.88 -0.81
C ALA A 278 11.54 -2.25 -1.46
N TYR A 279 10.45 -2.34 -2.22
CA TYR A 279 10.06 -3.52 -3.00
C TYR A 279 9.75 -3.07 -4.43
N CYS A 280 10.17 -3.82 -5.43
CA CYS A 280 9.82 -3.56 -6.83
C CYS A 280 9.22 -4.83 -7.46
N PHE A 281 8.06 -4.66 -8.11
CA PHE A 281 7.53 -5.63 -9.05
C PHE A 281 7.72 -5.08 -10.46
N SER A 282 8.42 -5.82 -11.32
CA SER A 282 8.72 -5.40 -12.69
C SER A 282 8.37 -6.48 -13.71
N ALA A 283 8.15 -6.05 -14.96
CA ALA A 283 8.08 -6.95 -16.09
C ALA A 283 9.49 -7.19 -16.66
N CYS A 284 9.96 -8.43 -16.64
CA CYS A 284 11.19 -8.84 -17.31
C CYS A 284 10.80 -9.60 -18.59
N ASP A 285 11.35 -9.26 -19.74
CA ASP A 285 11.27 -10.16 -20.90
C ASP A 285 12.42 -11.16 -20.83
N ASP A 286 12.10 -12.44 -20.95
CA ASP A 286 13.09 -13.49 -21.11
C ASP A 286 13.53 -13.48 -22.58
N ASP A 287 14.83 -13.35 -22.82
CA ASP A 287 15.48 -13.27 -24.13
C ASP A 287 15.40 -11.88 -24.80
N GLN A 288 16.49 -11.10 -24.74
CA GLN A 288 17.22 -10.69 -25.94
C GLN A 288 18.62 -10.21 -25.58
N SER A 289 19.59 -10.93 -26.14
CA SER A 289 21.00 -10.60 -26.18
C SER A 289 21.21 -9.18 -26.71
N SER A 290 22.04 -8.44 -25.99
CA SER A 290 22.69 -7.19 -26.36
C SER A 290 23.25 -7.23 -27.79
N ALA A 291 22.54 -6.69 -28.77
CA ALA A 291 23.13 -6.35 -30.08
C ALA A 291 22.28 -5.40 -30.94
N ASP A 292 20.95 -5.37 -30.86
CA ASP A 292 20.16 -4.60 -31.83
C ASP A 292 19.10 -3.69 -31.22
N THR A 293 19.30 -2.40 -31.49
CA THR A 293 18.44 -1.23 -31.28
C THR A 293 17.11 -1.31 -32.05
N THR A 294 16.34 -2.39 -31.87
CA THR A 294 15.03 -2.61 -32.51
C THR A 294 13.91 -2.95 -31.53
N ALA A 295 14.12 -2.74 -30.22
CA ALA A 295 13.11 -2.89 -29.17
C ALA A 295 11.85 -1.99 -29.35
N PHE A 296 11.85 -1.12 -30.36
CA PHE A 296 10.78 -0.20 -30.69
C PHE A 296 9.81 -0.70 -31.78
N THR A 297 10.06 -1.85 -32.39
CA THR A 297 9.22 -2.35 -33.50
C THR A 297 8.48 -3.63 -33.10
N GLY A 298 7.32 -3.48 -32.44
CA GLY A 298 6.51 -4.63 -32.04
C GLY A 298 5.11 -4.30 -31.50
N THR A 299 4.18 -4.02 -32.40
CA THR A 299 2.74 -4.35 -32.31
C THR A 299 1.97 -4.14 -30.97
N SER A 300 1.26 -3.01 -30.88
CA SER A 300 -0.12 -2.91 -30.36
C SER A 300 -0.47 -3.52 -28.99
N THR A 301 0.33 -3.34 -27.93
CA THR A 301 -0.14 -3.62 -26.57
C THR A 301 -1.07 -2.51 -26.08
N ARG A 302 -2.31 -2.89 -25.75
CA ARG A 302 -3.39 -1.96 -25.37
C ARG A 302 -3.54 -1.80 -23.84
N THR A 303 -2.80 -2.56 -23.02
CA THR A 303 -2.73 -2.49 -21.55
C THR A 303 -1.50 -3.29 -21.11
N GLY A 304 -0.74 -2.82 -20.13
CA GLY A 304 0.45 -3.49 -19.61
C GLY A 304 0.10 -4.75 -18.81
N ALA A 305 0.71 -5.89 -19.17
CA ALA A 305 0.35 -7.20 -18.61
C ALA A 305 0.72 -7.29 -17.13
N MET A 306 1.77 -6.59 -16.69
CA MET A 306 2.18 -6.56 -15.29
C MET A 306 1.17 -5.77 -14.45
N THR A 307 0.85 -4.53 -14.84
CA THR A 307 -0.10 -3.67 -14.13
C THR A 307 -1.45 -4.34 -14.01
N PHE A 308 -1.95 -4.89 -15.11
CA PHE A 308 -3.23 -5.62 -15.11
C PHE A 308 -3.21 -6.78 -14.10
N SER A 309 -2.19 -7.64 -14.19
CA SER A 309 -2.09 -8.85 -13.39
C SER A 309 -1.90 -8.52 -11.90
N PHE A 310 -1.14 -7.47 -11.59
CA PHE A 310 -0.98 -6.94 -10.23
C PHE A 310 -2.31 -6.46 -9.66
N ILE A 311 -3.07 -5.64 -10.40
CA ILE A 311 -4.37 -5.13 -9.95
C ILE A 311 -5.36 -6.28 -9.69
N GLN A 312 -5.40 -7.27 -10.59
CA GLN A 312 -6.25 -8.45 -10.40
C GLN A 312 -5.89 -9.25 -9.15
N ALA A 313 -4.59 -9.54 -8.95
CA ALA A 313 -4.12 -10.29 -7.81
C ALA A 313 -4.47 -9.58 -6.48
N VAL A 314 -4.22 -8.28 -6.41
CA VAL A 314 -4.51 -7.48 -5.20
C VAL A 314 -6.00 -7.42 -4.88
N GLN A 315 -6.88 -7.38 -5.88
CA GLN A 315 -8.33 -7.28 -5.66
C GLN A 315 -8.99 -8.61 -5.27
N ASN A 316 -8.46 -9.73 -5.77
CA ASN A 316 -9.17 -11.01 -5.71
C ASN A 316 -8.65 -11.94 -4.61
N GLU A 317 -7.50 -11.64 -3.99
CA GLU A 317 -6.88 -12.55 -3.01
C GLU A 317 -6.93 -12.02 -1.56
N PRO A 318 -7.73 -12.64 -0.67
CA PRO A 318 -7.69 -12.32 0.75
C PRO A 318 -6.39 -12.84 1.40
N GLY A 319 -5.79 -12.03 2.28
CA GLY A 319 -4.58 -12.39 3.02
C GLY A 319 -3.37 -12.59 2.12
N LEU A 320 -3.21 -11.71 1.14
CA LEU A 320 -2.18 -11.77 0.10
C LEU A 320 -0.77 -11.64 0.70
N THR A 321 0.08 -12.63 0.45
CA THR A 321 1.52 -12.58 0.74
C THR A 321 2.30 -12.23 -0.52
N TYR A 322 3.56 -11.81 -0.39
CA TYR A 322 4.37 -11.47 -1.58
C TYR A 322 4.52 -12.66 -2.54
N GLY A 323 4.71 -13.87 -2.01
CA GLY A 323 4.79 -15.08 -2.82
C GLY A 323 3.49 -15.42 -3.54
N ARG A 324 2.33 -15.21 -2.87
CA ARG A 324 1.01 -15.38 -3.51
C ARG A 324 0.78 -14.34 -4.60
N LEU A 325 1.10 -13.07 -4.33
CA LEU A 325 1.01 -11.99 -5.31
C LEU A 325 1.88 -12.28 -6.54
N LEU A 326 3.15 -12.64 -6.34
CA LEU A 326 4.07 -12.92 -7.44
C LEU A 326 3.61 -14.12 -8.28
N ASN A 327 3.10 -15.18 -7.64
CA ASN A 327 2.50 -16.31 -8.34
C ASN A 327 1.23 -15.93 -9.11
N ALA A 328 0.35 -15.14 -8.51
CA ALA A 328 -0.88 -14.68 -9.15
C ALA A 328 -0.59 -13.81 -10.38
N ILE A 329 0.40 -12.91 -10.28
CA ILE A 329 0.87 -12.11 -11.41
C ILE A 329 1.39 -13.04 -12.52
N ARG A 330 2.28 -13.98 -12.18
CA ARG A 330 2.86 -14.93 -13.14
C ARG A 330 1.78 -15.75 -13.84
N ASN A 331 0.83 -16.29 -13.09
CA ASN A 331 -0.26 -17.08 -13.64
C ASN A 331 -1.16 -16.26 -14.55
N SER A 332 -1.52 -15.03 -14.15
CA SER A 332 -2.31 -14.12 -14.97
C SER A 332 -1.62 -13.79 -16.30
N ILE A 333 -0.31 -13.49 -16.29
CA ILE A 333 0.44 -13.24 -17.52
C ILE A 333 0.47 -14.49 -18.43
N ARG A 334 0.64 -15.69 -17.84
CA ARG A 334 0.59 -16.96 -18.57
C ARG A 334 -0.80 -17.26 -19.15
N ASP A 335 -1.88 -16.96 -18.42
CA ASP A 335 -3.26 -17.18 -18.87
C ASP A 335 -3.63 -16.24 -20.03
N VAL A 336 -3.17 -14.99 -19.95
CA VAL A 336 -3.27 -14.02 -21.06
C VAL A 336 -2.52 -14.54 -22.29
N LYS A 337 -1.32 -15.11 -22.10
CA LYS A 337 -0.55 -15.77 -23.18
C LYS A 337 -1.31 -16.97 -23.78
N ALA A 338 -2.07 -17.70 -22.98
CA ALA A 338 -2.89 -18.85 -23.41
C ALA A 338 -4.24 -18.46 -24.05
N GLY A 339 -4.58 -17.16 -24.11
CA GLY A 339 -5.84 -16.68 -24.71
C GLY A 339 -7.09 -16.92 -23.86
N LEU A 340 -6.93 -17.15 -22.55
CA LEU A 340 -8.05 -17.39 -21.63
C LEU A 340 -8.76 -16.08 -21.26
N ARG A 341 -10.10 -16.06 -21.33
CA ARG A 341 -10.92 -14.89 -20.97
C ARG A 341 -10.96 -14.69 -19.46
N LEU A 342 -10.81 -13.44 -19.04
CA LEU A 342 -10.80 -13.04 -17.63
C LEU A 342 -12.23 -12.70 -17.15
N ASN A 343 -12.53 -13.02 -15.88
CA ASN A 343 -13.81 -12.78 -15.22
C ASN A 343 -13.66 -11.76 -14.08
N GLY A 344 -14.58 -10.79 -13.95
CA GLY A 344 -14.60 -9.82 -12.85
C GLY A 344 -15.19 -8.46 -13.24
N PRO A 345 -15.42 -7.54 -12.28
CA PRO A 345 -16.03 -6.23 -12.54
C PRO A 345 -15.19 -5.34 -13.47
N ILE A 346 -13.87 -5.48 -13.40
CA ILE A 346 -12.92 -4.79 -14.28
C ILE A 346 -12.82 -5.52 -15.63
N ALA A 347 -13.11 -6.82 -15.69
CA ALA A 347 -12.96 -7.59 -16.92
C ALA A 347 -13.84 -7.07 -18.06
N THR A 348 -15.02 -6.48 -17.78
CA THR A 348 -15.88 -5.89 -18.83
C THR A 348 -15.28 -4.65 -19.51
N LEU A 349 -14.43 -3.88 -18.83
CA LEU A 349 -13.69 -2.76 -19.44
C LEU A 349 -12.58 -3.28 -20.38
N PHE A 350 -12.00 -4.44 -20.05
CA PHE A 350 -10.81 -4.97 -20.71
C PHE A 350 -11.09 -6.11 -21.70
N ASN A 351 -12.24 -6.79 -21.61
CA ASN A 351 -12.64 -7.86 -22.53
C ASN A 351 -12.93 -7.37 -23.96
N LYS A 352 -12.97 -6.06 -24.20
CA LYS A 352 -13.01 -5.44 -25.54
C LYS A 352 -11.61 -5.19 -26.15
N VAL A 353 -10.54 -5.54 -25.43
CA VAL A 353 -9.17 -5.13 -25.71
C VAL A 353 -8.32 -6.40 -25.89
N LEU A 354 -8.27 -6.93 -27.11
CA LEU A 354 -7.47 -8.11 -27.45
C LEU A 354 -5.97 -7.86 -27.18
N PHE A 355 -5.39 -8.72 -26.35
CA PHE A 355 -3.99 -8.71 -25.90
C PHE A 355 -3.09 -9.45 -26.90
N GLY A 356 -1.91 -8.89 -27.19
CA GLY A 356 -0.85 -9.56 -27.94
C GLY A 356 -0.11 -10.58 -27.07
N THR A 357 0.76 -11.38 -27.69
CA THR A 357 1.57 -12.42 -27.02
C THR A 357 2.59 -11.79 -26.07
N ALA A 358 2.23 -11.63 -24.79
CA ALA A 358 3.16 -11.16 -23.77
C ALA A 358 4.19 -12.26 -23.44
N THR A 359 5.48 -11.96 -23.58
CA THR A 359 6.63 -12.79 -23.21
C THR A 359 7.16 -12.51 -21.80
N GLN A 360 6.49 -11.62 -21.07
CA GLN A 360 6.95 -11.08 -19.80
C GLN A 360 6.87 -12.11 -18.65
N GLU A 361 7.92 -12.18 -17.85
CA GLU A 361 7.93 -12.79 -16.52
C GLU A 361 7.97 -11.71 -15.43
N PRO A 362 7.15 -11.85 -14.37
CA PRO A 362 7.22 -10.91 -13.27
C PRO A 362 8.45 -11.18 -12.41
N GLN A 363 9.17 -10.10 -12.09
CA GLN A 363 10.30 -10.13 -11.19
C GLN A 363 9.96 -9.35 -9.92
N LEU A 364 10.43 -9.85 -8.77
CA LEU A 364 10.36 -9.16 -7.49
C LEU A 364 11.78 -8.86 -7.01
N THR A 365 12.07 -7.60 -6.72
CA THR A 365 13.32 -7.17 -6.08
C THR A 365 13.04 -6.43 -4.77
N SER A 366 14.02 -6.40 -3.86
CA SER A 366 13.85 -5.89 -2.50
C SER A 366 15.13 -5.31 -1.92
N SER A 367 14.99 -4.33 -1.03
CA SER A 367 16.10 -3.78 -0.24
C SER A 367 16.61 -4.73 0.85
N GLU A 368 15.84 -5.76 1.21
CA GLU A 368 16.20 -6.79 2.19
C GLU A 368 15.64 -8.17 1.83
N LYS A 369 16.26 -9.25 2.32
CA LYS A 369 15.70 -10.60 2.24
C LYS A 369 14.59 -10.78 3.28
N PHE A 370 13.50 -11.44 2.90
CA PHE A 370 12.41 -11.80 3.81
C PHE A 370 11.69 -13.06 3.34
N ASP A 371 10.92 -13.71 4.22
CA ASP A 371 10.10 -14.85 3.81
C ASP A 371 8.86 -14.34 3.04
N ILE A 372 8.87 -14.52 1.72
CA ILE A 372 7.81 -14.05 0.84
C ILE A 372 6.49 -14.80 1.05
N TYR A 373 6.54 -16.02 1.58
CA TYR A 373 5.36 -16.86 1.73
C TYR A 373 4.58 -16.51 2.99
N SER A 374 5.22 -15.89 3.99
CA SER A 374 4.58 -15.46 5.23
C SER A 374 4.39 -13.95 5.32
N LYS A 375 5.25 -13.12 4.69
CA LYS A 375 5.10 -11.66 4.74
C LYS A 375 3.85 -11.22 3.96
N GLN A 376 2.93 -10.56 4.65
CA GLN A 376 1.74 -9.98 4.04
C GLN A 376 2.12 -8.80 3.15
N PHE A 377 1.48 -8.72 1.98
CA PHE A 377 1.55 -7.58 1.09
C PHE A 377 0.57 -6.51 1.55
N VAL A 378 1.07 -5.32 1.85
CA VAL A 378 0.28 -4.17 2.29
C VAL A 378 0.85 -2.91 1.65
N LEU A 379 -0.07 -2.11 1.08
CA LEU A 379 0.17 -0.76 0.57
C LEU A 379 -0.47 0.28 1.48
#